data_AF-A0A382ND78-F1
#
_entry.id   AF-A0A382ND78-F1
#
_cell.length_a   1.000
_cell.length_b   1.000
_cell.length_c   1.000
_cell.angle_alpha   90.00
_cell.angle_beta   90.00
_cell.angle_gamma   90.00
#
_symmetry.space_group_name_H-M   'P 1'
#
loop_
_entity.id
_entity.type
_entity.pdbx_description
1 polymer ?
#
loop_
_entity_poly.entity_id
_entity_poly.type
_entity_poly.pdbx_seq_one_letter_code
_entity_poly.pdbx_strand_id
1 'polypeptide(L)'
;MPQLPTPFLDAVQHNCDVSDAQHAGSYTLCIYLMHMREYFRWERQLGFDVVLRAEEVGEWVQNRESYWDTLEDASYRPLPLPGQ
;
A
#
# COMPACT_ATOMS: atom_id res chain seq x y z
N MET A 1 1.92 12.84 20.74
CA MET A 1 2.64 11.60 20.40
C MET A 1 3.98 12.00 19.79
N PRO A 2 5.11 11.39 20.17
CA PRO A 2 6.40 11.72 19.56
C PRO A 2 6.34 11.39 18.05
N GLN A 3 6.89 12.28 17.22
CA GLN A 3 6.96 12.06 15.78
C GLN A 3 8.04 11.01 15.48
N LEU A 4 7.71 10.03 14.63
CA LEU A 4 8.66 9.01 14.20
C LEU A 4 9.66 9.60 13.18
N PRO A 5 10.92 9.14 13.15
CA PRO A 5 11.89 9.61 12.17
C PRO A 5 11.47 9.27 10.73
N THR A 6 11.69 10.18 9.78
CA THR A 6 11.41 9.93 8.34
C THR A 6 12.06 8.65 7.80
N PRO A 7 13.34 8.35 8.08
CA PRO A 7 13.95 7.11 7.59
C PRO A 7 13.26 5.83 8.09
N PHE A 8 12.65 5.90 9.28
CA PHE A 8 11.87 4.80 9.82
C PHE A 8 10.56 4.62 9.05
N LEU A 9 9.83 5.72 8.81
CA LEU A 9 8.59 5.69 8.06
C LEU A 9 8.82 5.23 6.61
N ASP A 10 9.89 5.69 5.96
CA ASP A 10 10.24 5.28 4.60
C ASP A 10 10.58 3.78 4.50
N ALA A 11 11.28 3.23 5.51
CA ALA A 11 11.59 1.81 5.57
C ALA A 11 10.32 0.96 5.79
N VAL A 12 9.41 1.43 6.66
CA VAL A 12 8.11 0.77 6.86
C VAL A 12 7.30 0.80 5.57
N GLN A 13 7.17 1.96 4.93
CA GLN A 13 6.39 2.11 3.70
C GLN A 13 6.93 1.21 2.59
N HIS A 14 8.26 1.25 2.34
CA HIS A 14 8.89 0.35 1.36
C HIS A 14 8.60 -1.11 1.66
N ASN A 15 8.69 -1.53 2.92
CA ASN A 15 8.41 -2.92 3.30
C ASN A 15 6.94 -3.31 3.11
N CYS A 16 6.00 -2.40 3.38
CA CYS A 16 4.59 -2.61 3.06
C CYS A 16 4.38 -2.76 1.55
N ASP A 17 4.98 -1.89 0.74
CA ASP A 17 4.86 -1.94 -0.72
C ASP A 17 5.45 -3.23 -1.32
N VAL A 18 6.59 -3.70 -0.80
CA VAL A 18 7.18 -5.01 -1.18
C VAL A 18 6.27 -6.16 -0.77
N SER A 19 5.70 -6.12 0.43
CA SER A 19 4.80 -7.18 0.91
C SER A 19 3.54 -7.28 0.06
N ASP A 20 2.94 -6.13 -0.27
CA ASP A 20 1.76 -6.09 -1.13
C ASP A 20 2.09 -6.57 -2.55
N ALA A 21 3.22 -6.12 -3.13
CA ALA A 21 3.68 -6.57 -4.45
C ALA A 21 3.82 -8.10 -4.53
N GLN A 22 4.37 -8.73 -3.49
CA GLN A 22 4.61 -10.17 -3.46
C GLN A 22 3.38 -11.01 -3.12
N HIS A 23 2.38 -10.45 -2.44
CA HIS A 23 1.32 -11.25 -1.81
C HIS A 23 -0.10 -10.82 -2.13
N ALA A 24 -0.36 -9.59 -2.56
CA ALA A 24 -1.73 -9.11 -2.83
C ALA A 24 -2.42 -9.93 -3.94
N GLY A 25 -1.67 -10.44 -4.91
CA GLY A 25 -2.17 -11.34 -5.96
C GLY A 25 -2.68 -12.70 -5.47
N SER A 26 -2.45 -13.06 -4.21
CA SER A 26 -2.94 -14.32 -3.61
C SER A 26 -4.44 -14.28 -3.28
N TYR A 27 -5.06 -13.09 -3.26
CA TYR A 27 -6.49 -12.94 -3.05
C TYR A 27 -7.28 -13.36 -4.31
N THR A 28 -8.48 -13.90 -4.12
CA THR A 28 -9.42 -14.03 -5.24
C THR A 28 -9.88 -12.64 -5.69
N LEU A 29 -10.23 -12.49 -6.97
CA LEU A 29 -10.52 -11.20 -7.59
C LEU A 29 -11.51 -10.33 -6.79
N CYS A 30 -12.63 -10.88 -6.31
CA CYS A 30 -13.60 -10.11 -5.55
C CYS A 30 -13.04 -9.60 -4.23
N ILE A 31 -12.25 -10.42 -3.52
CA ILE A 31 -11.59 -10.03 -2.27
C ILE A 31 -10.55 -8.94 -2.56
N TYR A 32 -9.70 -9.15 -3.56
CA TYR A 32 -8.70 -8.18 -3.99
C TYR A 32 -9.32 -6.80 -4.26
N LEU A 33 -10.38 -6.75 -5.08
CA LEU A 33 -11.04 -5.48 -5.43
C LEU A 33 -11.67 -4.77 -4.22
N MET A 34 -12.22 -5.53 -3.25
CA MET A 34 -12.72 -4.93 -2.00
C MET A 34 -11.59 -4.34 -1.18
N HIS A 35 -10.47 -5.05 -1.02
CA HIS A 35 -9.29 -4.56 -0.32
C HIS A 35 -8.74 -3.29 -0.99
N MET A 36 -8.61 -3.28 -2.31
CA MET A 36 -8.13 -2.13 -3.07
C MET A 36 -9.01 -0.90 -2.89
N ARG A 37 -10.34 -1.08 -2.88
CA ARG A 37 -11.28 0.01 -2.64
C ARG A 37 -11.12 0.63 -1.25
N GLU A 38 -10.88 -0.19 -0.22
CA GLU A 38 -10.66 0.32 1.12
C GLU A 38 -9.25 0.92 1.29
N TYR A 39 -8.24 0.38 0.61
CA TYR A 39 -6.91 0.97 0.55
C TYR A 39 -6.95 2.36 -0.11
N PHE A 40 -7.66 2.50 -1.24
CA PHE A 40 -7.88 3.80 -1.87
C PHE A 40 -8.44 4.84 -0.89
N ARG A 41 -9.41 4.46 -0.05
CA ARG A 41 -9.95 5.34 1.01
C ARG A 41 -8.89 5.70 2.03
N TRP A 42 -8.22 4.69 2.58
CA TRP A 42 -7.27 4.85 3.68
C TRP A 42 -6.14 5.80 3.28
N GLU A 43 -5.55 5.61 2.10
CA GLU A 43 -4.46 6.44 1.60
C GLU A 43 -4.86 7.92 1.45
N ARG A 44 -6.12 8.17 1.05
CA ARG A 44 -6.67 9.53 0.87
C ARG A 44 -7.38 10.08 2.10
N GLN A 45 -7.38 9.34 3.21
CA GLN A 45 -8.09 9.69 4.44
C GLN A 45 -9.59 10.01 4.20
N LEU A 46 -10.24 9.27 3.31
CA LEU A 46 -11.65 9.47 2.97
C LEU A 46 -12.57 8.81 3.99
N GLY A 47 -13.66 9.50 4.34
CA GLY A 47 -14.72 8.96 5.19
C GLY A 47 -15.54 7.86 4.52
N PHE A 48 -16.28 7.10 5.32
CA PHE A 48 -17.15 6.03 4.82
C PHE A 48 -18.38 6.56 4.06
N ASP A 49 -18.79 7.80 4.32
CA ASP A 49 -19.85 8.53 3.65
C ASP A 49 -19.45 8.97 2.22
N VAL A 50 -18.15 8.95 1.92
CA VAL A 50 -17.64 9.31 0.60
C VAL A 50 -17.96 8.20 -0.42
N VAL A 51 -18.73 8.57 -1.44
CA VAL A 51 -19.01 7.73 -2.60
C VAL A 51 -17.81 7.77 -3.53
N LEU A 52 -17.21 6.59 -3.77
CA LEU A 52 -16.08 6.44 -4.68
C LEU A 52 -16.57 6.13 -6.09
N ARG A 53 -16.03 6.82 -7.10
CA ARG A 53 -16.30 6.47 -8.50
C ARG A 53 -15.43 5.27 -8.90
N ALA A 54 -16.05 4.29 -9.58
CA ALA A 54 -15.36 3.07 -9.99
C ALA A 54 -14.17 3.36 -10.93
N GLU A 55 -14.30 4.34 -11.82
CA GLU A 55 -13.23 4.77 -12.73
C GLU A 55 -12.00 5.28 -11.98
N GLU A 56 -12.19 6.13 -10.97
CA GLU A 56 -11.08 6.69 -10.17
C GLU A 56 -10.35 5.61 -9.37
N VAL A 57 -11.11 4.68 -8.77
CA VAL A 57 -10.51 3.55 -8.05
C VAL A 57 -9.77 2.64 -9.03
N GLY A 58 -10.34 2.37 -10.21
CA GLY A 58 -9.74 1.51 -11.22
C GLY A 58 -8.45 2.09 -11.82
N GLU A 59 -8.39 3.38 -12.09
CA GLU A 59 -7.16 4.06 -12.53
C GLU A 59 -6.09 4.00 -11.43
N TRP A 60 -6.49 4.22 -10.17
CA TRP A 60 -5.58 4.13 -9.05
C TRP A 60 -5.03 2.71 -8.83
N VAL A 61 -5.86 1.67 -8.96
CA VAL A 61 -5.42 0.26 -8.85
C VAL A 61 -4.38 -0.05 -9.92
N GLN A 62 -4.62 0.32 -11.18
CA GLN A 62 -3.67 0.09 -12.26
C GLN A 62 -2.32 0.77 -12.01
N ASN A 63 -2.33 2.01 -11.50
CA ASN A 63 -1.10 2.72 -11.15
C ASN A 63 -0.36 2.04 -9.98
N ARG A 64 -1.10 1.50 -9.01
CA ARG A 64 -0.53 0.74 -7.89
C ARG A 64 0.12 -0.56 -8.36
N GLU A 65 -0.59 -1.33 -9.17
CA GLU A 65 -0.09 -2.58 -9.75
C GLU A 65 1.18 -2.31 -10.56
N SER A 66 1.16 -1.29 -11.41
CA SER A 66 2.34 -0.88 -12.20
C SER A 66 3.54 -0.50 -11.34
N TYR A 67 3.31 0.11 -10.16
CA TYR A 67 4.36 0.39 -9.20
C TYR A 67 4.88 -0.88 -8.52
N TRP A 68 3.98 -1.78 -8.13
CA TRP A 68 4.33 -3.05 -7.48
C TRP A 68 5.09 -4.00 -8.40
N ASP A 69 4.83 -3.99 -9.70
CA ASP A 69 5.64 -4.71 -10.69
C ASP A 69 7.13 -4.34 -10.60
N THR A 70 7.45 -3.11 -10.17
CA THR A 70 8.85 -2.67 -9.96
C THR A 70 9.47 -3.20 -8.66
N LEU A 71 8.67 -3.78 -7.78
CA LEU A 71 9.03 -4.21 -6.42
C LEU A 71 8.89 -5.72 -6.18
N GLU A 72 8.38 -6.49 -7.14
CA GLU A 72 8.10 -7.93 -6.97
C GLU A 72 9.34 -8.70 -6.46
N ASP A 73 10.51 -8.43 -7.04
CA ASP A 73 11.80 -9.02 -6.65
C ASP A 73 12.59 -8.19 -5.62
N ALA A 74 12.03 -7.08 -5.12
CA ALA A 74 12.72 -6.24 -4.15
C ALA A 74 12.81 -6.92 -2.78
N SER A 75 13.91 -6.65 -2.08
CA SER A 75 14.10 -7.11 -0.70
C SER A 75 13.56 -6.10 0.31
N TYR A 76 13.14 -6.62 1.47
CA TYR A 76 12.83 -5.80 2.64
C TYR A 76 14.06 -5.01 3.10
N ARG A 77 13.82 -3.79 3.58
CA ARG A 77 14.82 -2.93 4.21
C ARG A 77 14.81 -3.13 5.73
N PRO A 78 15.96 -3.02 6.40
CA PRO A 78 16.00 -2.99 7.86
C PRO A 78 15.29 -1.75 8.39
N LEU A 79 14.61 -1.89 9.54
CA LEU A 79 13.99 -0.76 10.23
C LEU A 79 15.02 -0.05 11.11
N PRO A 80 15.25 1.27 10.95
CA PRO A 80 16.21 2.02 11.75
C PRO A 80 15.64 2.27 13.16
N LEU A 81 15.77 1.28 14.03
CA LEU A 81 15.40 1.35 15.44
C LEU A 81 16.59 1.84 16.28
N PRO A 82 16.39 2.70 17.29
CA PRO A 82 17.45 3.08 18.21
C PRO A 82 18.02 1.84 18.92
N GLY A 83 19.33 1.60 18.79
CA GLY A 83 20.04 0.52 19.49
C GLY A 83 20.24 -0.79 18.70
N GLN A 84 19.97 -0.80 17.40
CA GLN A 84 20.59 -1.73 16.44
C GLN A 84 21.80 -1.09 15.78
#